data_AF-A0A1B7LAE7-F1
#
_entry.id   AF-A0A1B7LAE7-F1
#
_cell.length_a   1.000
_cell.length_b   1.000
_cell.length_c   1.000
_cell.angle_alpha   90.00
_cell.angle_beta   90.00
_cell.angle_gamma   90.00
#
_symmetry.space_group_name_H-M   'P 1'
#
loop_
_entity.id
_entity.type
_entity.pdbx_description
1 polymer ?
#
loop_
_entity_poly.entity_id
_entity_poly.type
_entity_poly.pdbx_seq_one_letter_code
_entity_poly.pdbx_strand_id
1 'polypeptide(L)'
;MRLFPSASTRTVAFALTLLLLAGCAAVKAPDKQAGAATSASQTATAATESGAANTLCIPVFTRTSTDPATTLIKLFTGASKDIDIACYSFTHPEIIKAVLAAQKRGVKIRVLTDREQTRGKTQQQAMEELVKAGIPVKVNAHPGLMNLRMSIIDGNMVATGSYNYNQLTGKNNDEMLVTINDADFTAACEKEFNQMWGNTREFSSLKNNSRPAPVKSAKAGTTHETGKTHAPATHSQSSGQHAPVTHN
;
A
#
# COMPACT_ATOMS: atom_id res chain seq x y z
N MET A 1 -28.62 -62.48 -11.65
CA MET A 1 -27.25 -61.94 -11.80
C MET A 1 -27.37 -60.42 -11.79
N ARG A 2 -26.93 -59.65 -10.78
CA ARG A 2 -25.63 -59.75 -10.10
C ARG A 2 -24.56 -58.95 -10.86
N LEU A 3 -24.55 -57.59 -10.82
CA LEU A 3 -23.38 -56.73 -10.50
C LEU A 3 -23.55 -55.27 -10.99
N PHE A 4 -23.61 -54.32 -10.05
CA PHE A 4 -23.20 -52.92 -10.20
C PHE A 4 -21.71 -52.79 -9.83
N PRO A 5 -20.92 -51.90 -10.46
CA PRO A 5 -19.64 -51.48 -9.90
C PRO A 5 -19.78 -50.23 -9.00
N SER A 6 -19.05 -50.25 -7.89
CA SER A 6 -19.05 -49.29 -6.81
C SER A 6 -18.09 -48.11 -7.03
N ALA A 7 -18.44 -46.98 -6.44
CA ALA A 7 -17.60 -45.79 -6.30
C ALA A 7 -16.44 -46.03 -5.30
N SER A 8 -15.26 -45.54 -5.64
CA SER A 8 -14.09 -45.50 -4.75
C SER A 8 -14.02 -44.13 -4.06
N THR A 9 -14.36 -44.11 -2.77
CA THR A 9 -14.16 -42.97 -1.88
C THR A 9 -12.82 -43.15 -1.16
N ARG A 10 -11.88 -42.23 -1.37
CA ARG A 10 -10.62 -42.19 -0.62
C ARG A 10 -10.83 -41.44 0.70
N THR A 11 -10.85 -42.19 1.80
CA THR A 11 -10.83 -41.65 3.17
C THR A 11 -9.37 -41.43 3.60
N VAL A 12 -9.00 -40.19 3.94
CA VAL A 12 -7.73 -39.88 4.61
C VAL A 12 -8.01 -39.85 6.12
N ALA A 13 -7.36 -40.72 6.87
CA ALA A 13 -7.50 -40.85 8.32
C ALA A 13 -6.66 -39.79 9.05
N PHE A 14 -7.29 -39.07 9.97
CA PHE A 14 -6.63 -38.25 11.00
C PHE A 14 -6.17 -39.15 12.14
N ALA A 15 -4.87 -39.13 12.47
CA ALA A 15 -4.34 -39.75 13.68
C ALA A 15 -4.11 -38.69 14.75
N LEU A 16 -4.94 -38.72 15.79
CA LEU A 16 -4.85 -37.96 17.03
C LEU A 16 -3.99 -38.77 18.02
N THR A 17 -2.89 -38.20 18.51
CA THR A 17 -2.11 -38.82 19.61
C THR A 17 -2.15 -37.90 20.83
N LEU A 18 -2.80 -38.39 21.88
CA LEU A 18 -2.94 -37.80 23.20
C LEU A 18 -1.84 -38.39 24.10
N LEU A 19 -1.05 -37.56 24.78
CA LEU A 19 -0.19 -38.01 25.88
C LEU A 19 -0.48 -37.15 27.12
N LEU A 20 -1.16 -37.76 28.09
CA LEU A 20 -1.40 -37.27 29.45
C LEU A 20 -0.35 -37.89 30.36
N LEU A 21 0.35 -37.07 31.15
CA LEU A 21 0.92 -37.48 32.43
C LEU A 21 0.71 -36.34 33.43
N ALA A 22 -0.08 -36.63 34.46
CA ALA A 22 -0.33 -35.81 35.62
C ALA A 22 0.68 -36.14 36.74
N GLY A 23 1.04 -35.12 37.54
CA GLY A 23 1.81 -35.29 38.76
C GLY A 23 1.70 -34.06 39.65
N CYS A 24 0.95 -34.20 40.75
CA CYS A 24 0.52 -33.16 41.70
C CYS A 24 1.66 -32.56 42.53
N ALA A 25 1.56 -31.26 42.84
CA ALA A 25 1.97 -30.72 44.14
C ALA A 25 1.18 -29.44 44.45
N ALA A 26 0.34 -29.50 45.49
CA ALA A 26 -0.36 -28.37 46.05
C ALA A 26 0.56 -27.62 47.02
N VAL A 27 0.72 -26.31 46.85
CA VAL A 27 1.35 -25.43 47.85
C VAL A 27 0.30 -24.48 48.41
N LYS A 28 0.25 -24.48 49.73
CA LYS A 28 -0.66 -23.81 50.65
C LYS A 28 -0.24 -22.35 50.84
N ALA A 29 -1.19 -21.42 50.72
CA ALA A 29 -1.00 -20.03 51.10
C ALA A 29 -0.84 -19.88 52.63
N PRO A 30 -0.04 -18.92 53.07
CA PRO A 30 -0.56 -17.95 54.03
C PRO A 30 -0.14 -16.50 53.65
N ASP A 31 -0.96 -15.51 53.99
CA ASP A 31 -0.62 -14.66 55.15
C ASP A 31 -1.62 -13.51 55.38
N LYS A 32 -1.93 -13.33 56.67
CA LYS A 32 -2.32 -12.06 57.28
C LYS A 32 -1.34 -11.81 58.43
N GLN A 33 -0.50 -10.79 58.34
CA GLN A 33 -0.36 -9.79 59.41
C GLN A 33 0.57 -8.64 59.01
N ALA A 34 0.25 -7.47 59.57
CA ALA A 34 0.94 -6.20 59.43
C ALA A 34 2.25 -6.14 60.24
N GLY A 35 3.20 -5.32 59.78
CA GLY A 35 4.41 -4.96 60.51
C GLY A 35 5.20 -3.88 59.77
N ALA A 36 5.62 -2.85 60.48
CA ALA A 36 6.06 -1.56 59.96
C ALA A 36 7.55 -1.48 59.56
N ALA A 37 7.83 -0.41 58.81
CA ALA A 37 9.11 0.31 58.63
C ALA A 37 10.27 -0.40 57.89
N THR A 38 10.72 0.21 56.79
CA THR A 38 12.01 0.95 56.72
C THR A 38 12.16 1.57 55.33
N SER A 39 12.52 2.85 55.32
CA SER A 39 12.79 3.70 54.17
C SER A 39 13.98 3.17 53.35
N ALA A 40 13.80 2.94 52.05
CA ALA A 40 14.89 2.80 51.10
C ALA A 40 14.62 3.70 49.90
N SER A 41 15.37 4.80 49.86
CA SER A 41 15.50 5.71 48.73
C SER A 41 15.89 4.93 47.48
N GLN A 42 14.99 4.85 46.49
CA GLN A 42 15.37 4.50 45.13
C GLN A 42 15.36 5.78 44.31
N THR A 43 16.53 6.41 44.28
CA THR A 43 16.90 7.42 43.32
C THR A 43 16.85 6.75 41.94
N ALA A 44 15.76 6.97 41.20
CA ALA A 44 15.70 6.59 39.80
C ALA A 44 16.69 7.47 39.04
N THR A 45 17.84 6.91 38.73
CA THR A 45 18.87 7.51 37.88
C THR A 45 18.21 7.88 36.55
N ALA A 46 18.10 9.19 36.31
CA ALA A 46 17.68 9.72 35.03
C ALA A 46 18.62 9.17 33.96
N ALA A 47 18.08 8.33 33.07
CA ALA A 47 18.73 8.02 31.81
C ALA A 47 18.92 9.33 31.07
N THR A 48 20.16 9.80 31.03
CA THR A 48 20.57 10.93 30.23
C THR A 48 20.31 10.54 28.78
N GLU A 49 19.26 11.10 28.18
CA GLU A 49 19.07 11.01 26.73
C GLU A 49 20.29 11.68 26.08
N SER A 50 21.15 10.81 25.55
CA SER A 50 22.29 11.15 24.72
C SER A 50 21.83 12.10 23.62
N GLY A 51 22.51 13.24 23.50
CA GLY A 51 22.21 14.30 22.55
C GLY A 51 21.88 13.72 21.17
N ALA A 52 20.74 14.13 20.64
CA ALA A 52 20.26 13.70 19.35
C ALA A 52 21.33 14.00 18.30
N ALA A 53 22.05 12.97 17.87
CA ALA A 53 22.73 13.01 16.58
C ALA A 53 21.66 13.42 15.56
N ASN A 54 21.94 14.44 14.75
CA ASN A 54 21.09 14.88 13.65
C ASN A 54 20.93 13.71 12.67
N THR A 55 20.03 12.80 13.00
CA THR A 55 19.87 11.54 12.28
C THR A 55 19.06 11.87 11.05
N LEU A 56 19.78 11.91 9.94
CA LEU A 56 19.24 12.26 8.63
C LEU A 56 18.19 11.26 8.18
N CYS A 57 18.35 9.98 8.52
CA CYS A 57 17.51 8.89 8.05
C CYS A 57 17.02 8.03 9.22
N ILE A 58 15.71 7.93 9.42
CA ILE A 58 15.10 7.12 10.49
C ILE A 58 14.25 6.02 9.85
N PRO A 59 14.66 4.74 9.92
CA PRO A 59 13.85 3.63 9.45
C PRO A 59 12.80 3.23 10.50
N VAL A 60 11.62 2.88 10.01
CA VAL A 60 10.45 2.44 10.78
C VAL A 60 9.92 1.18 10.13
N PHE A 61 9.83 0.10 10.90
CA PHE A 61 9.39 -1.20 10.41
C PHE A 61 8.00 -1.54 10.97
N THR A 62 7.22 -2.27 10.19
CA THR A 62 6.02 -2.94 10.71
C THR A 62 6.39 -3.85 11.88
N ARG A 63 5.43 -4.08 12.79
CA ARG A 63 5.61 -4.92 13.99
C ARG A 63 6.61 -4.38 15.02
N THR A 64 6.99 -3.11 14.95
CA THR A 64 7.72 -2.41 16.02
C THR A 64 6.82 -1.46 16.80
N SER A 65 7.32 -0.85 17.88
CA SER A 65 6.56 0.04 18.76
C SER A 65 6.04 1.31 18.07
N THR A 66 6.70 1.75 16.99
CA THR A 66 6.21 2.79 16.10
C THR A 66 6.02 2.19 14.72
N ASP A 67 4.79 2.18 14.19
CA ASP A 67 4.53 1.62 12.86
C ASP A 67 4.58 2.70 11.75
N PRO A 68 4.78 2.31 10.48
CA PRO A 68 4.80 3.23 9.34
C PRO A 68 3.57 4.14 9.18
N ALA A 69 2.35 3.65 9.46
CA ALA A 69 1.14 4.46 9.35
C ALA A 69 1.13 5.56 10.42
N THR A 70 1.46 5.21 11.66
CA THR A 70 1.58 6.17 12.77
C THR A 70 2.61 7.25 12.45
N THR A 71 3.75 6.88 11.86
CA THR A 71 4.76 7.85 11.41
C THR A 71 4.20 8.77 10.33
N LEU A 72 3.62 8.25 9.23
CA LEU A 72 3.03 9.08 8.17
C LEU A 72 1.95 10.04 8.69
N ILE A 73 1.08 9.58 9.58
CA ILE A 73 0.04 10.41 10.19
C ILE A 73 0.67 11.58 10.95
N LYS A 74 1.72 11.34 11.73
CA LYS A 74 2.45 12.40 12.46
C LYS A 74 3.06 13.41 11.49
N LEU A 75 3.71 12.96 10.41
CA LEU A 75 4.32 13.84 9.41
C LEU A 75 3.27 14.72 8.73
N PHE A 76 2.16 14.14 8.27
CA PHE A 76 1.08 14.90 7.61
C PHE A 76 0.33 15.83 8.59
N THR A 77 0.25 15.45 9.86
CA THR A 77 -0.30 16.32 10.91
C THR A 77 0.62 17.52 11.20
N GLY A 78 1.94 17.32 11.17
CA GLY A 78 2.93 18.37 11.41
C GLY A 78 3.22 19.28 10.21
N ALA A 79 2.89 18.84 8.99
CA ALA A 79 3.12 19.62 7.77
C ALA A 79 2.44 20.99 7.79
N SER A 80 3.15 21.99 7.26
CA SER A 80 2.81 23.41 7.38
C SER A 80 2.70 24.16 6.06
N LYS A 81 3.33 23.68 4.98
CA LYS A 81 3.46 24.37 3.70
C LYS A 81 2.93 23.53 2.55
N ASP A 82 3.51 22.36 2.33
CA ASP A 82 3.14 21.49 1.20
C ASP A 82 3.40 20.00 1.46
N ILE A 83 2.63 19.15 0.77
CA ILE A 83 2.82 17.69 0.75
C ILE A 83 2.63 17.19 -0.68
N ASP A 84 3.66 16.56 -1.23
CA ASP A 84 3.59 15.83 -2.50
C ASP A 84 3.57 14.33 -2.23
N ILE A 85 2.55 13.61 -2.71
CA ILE A 85 2.38 12.18 -2.46
C ILE A 85 2.40 11.42 -3.79
N ALA A 86 3.34 10.49 -3.95
CA ALA A 86 3.32 9.48 -5.00
C ALA A 86 3.22 8.10 -4.36
N CYS A 87 2.03 7.50 -4.38
CA CYS A 87 1.78 6.22 -3.72
C CYS A 87 0.96 5.27 -4.59
N TYR A 88 1.45 4.04 -4.77
CA TYR A 88 0.79 2.98 -5.54
C TYR A 88 -0.59 2.66 -4.96
N SER A 89 -0.66 2.24 -3.70
CA SER A 89 -1.90 1.92 -3.00
C SER A 89 -2.08 2.86 -1.80
N PHE A 90 -3.18 3.62 -1.82
CA PHE A 90 -3.50 4.65 -0.84
C PHE A 90 -4.97 4.58 -0.42
N THR A 91 -5.23 3.77 0.61
CA THR A 91 -6.58 3.46 1.12
C THR A 91 -6.70 3.50 2.64
N HIS A 92 -5.61 3.79 3.38
CA HIS A 92 -5.62 3.80 4.83
C HIS A 92 -6.46 4.97 5.38
N PRO A 93 -7.58 4.72 6.07
CA PRO A 93 -8.52 5.78 6.46
C PRO A 93 -7.90 6.88 7.30
N GLU A 94 -7.09 6.53 8.32
CA GLU A 94 -6.45 7.55 9.16
C GLU A 94 -5.37 8.36 8.43
N ILE A 95 -4.71 7.80 7.40
CA ILE A 95 -3.74 8.55 6.59
C ILE A 95 -4.51 9.51 5.68
N ILE A 96 -5.59 9.06 5.04
CA ILE A 96 -6.49 9.92 4.24
C ILE A 96 -7.02 11.08 5.10
N LYS A 97 -7.51 10.79 6.31
CA LYS A 97 -7.99 11.78 7.27
C LYS A 97 -6.90 12.79 7.64
N ALA A 98 -5.66 12.36 7.86
CA ALA A 98 -4.54 13.25 8.15
C ALA A 98 -4.24 14.19 6.97
N VAL A 99 -4.28 13.68 5.73
CA VAL A 99 -4.12 14.48 4.50
C VAL A 99 -5.24 15.50 4.33
N LEU A 100 -6.49 15.10 4.53
CA LEU A 100 -7.64 16.02 4.49
C LEU A 100 -7.55 17.11 5.57
N ALA A 101 -7.13 16.74 6.77
CA ALA A 101 -6.90 17.70 7.85
C ALA A 101 -5.79 18.69 7.49
N ALA A 102 -4.70 18.24 6.85
CA ALA A 102 -3.63 19.11 6.37
C ALA A 102 -4.13 20.09 5.31
N GLN A 103 -4.90 19.62 4.32
CA GLN A 103 -5.51 20.48 3.32
C GLN A 103 -6.42 21.53 3.96
N LYS A 104 -7.22 21.14 4.96
CA LYS A 104 -8.10 22.07 5.69
C LYS A 104 -7.32 23.17 6.44
N ARG A 105 -6.08 22.88 6.87
CA ARG A 105 -5.16 23.89 7.46
C ARG A 105 -4.55 24.83 6.41
N GLY A 106 -4.74 24.57 5.11
CA GLY A 106 -4.18 25.36 4.02
C GLY A 106 -2.87 24.81 3.44
N VAL A 107 -2.44 23.62 3.87
CA VAL A 107 -1.28 22.93 3.28
C VAL A 107 -1.59 22.59 1.83
N LYS A 108 -0.67 22.90 0.90
CA LYS A 108 -0.83 22.58 -0.53
C LYS A 108 -0.53 21.11 -0.75
N ILE A 109 -1.45 20.36 -1.36
CA ILE A 109 -1.27 18.91 -1.52
C ILE A 109 -1.43 18.50 -2.99
N ARG A 110 -0.58 17.60 -3.46
CA ARG A 110 -0.66 16.97 -4.78
C ARG A 110 -0.51 15.46 -4.65
N VAL A 111 -1.31 14.69 -5.40
CA VAL A 111 -1.28 13.23 -5.32
C VAL A 111 -1.11 12.59 -6.69
N LEU A 112 -0.12 11.71 -6.84
CA LEU A 112 0.04 10.75 -7.92
C LEU A 112 -0.31 9.35 -7.41
N THR A 113 -1.15 8.62 -8.15
CA THR A 113 -1.57 7.25 -7.80
C THR A 113 -1.57 6.33 -9.01
N ASP A 114 -1.62 5.02 -8.75
CA ASP A 114 -1.64 3.99 -9.79
C ASP A 114 -3.04 3.68 -10.35
N ARG A 115 -3.14 3.53 -11.68
CA ARG A 115 -4.35 3.24 -12.45
C ARG A 115 -4.95 1.89 -12.10
N GLU A 116 -4.14 0.85 -12.02
CA GLU A 116 -4.61 -0.50 -11.71
C GLU A 116 -5.18 -0.54 -10.29
N GLN A 117 -4.54 0.16 -9.35
CA GLN A 117 -5.08 0.34 -8.01
C GLN A 117 -6.41 1.11 -8.01
N THR A 118 -6.54 2.18 -8.80
CA THR A 118 -7.81 2.95 -8.89
C THR A 118 -8.99 2.17 -9.50
N ARG A 119 -8.77 1.00 -10.12
CA ARG A 119 -9.87 0.11 -10.53
C ARG A 119 -10.55 -0.57 -9.34
N GLY A 120 -9.85 -0.65 -8.20
CA GLY A 120 -10.41 -1.12 -6.94
C GLY A 120 -11.30 -0.08 -6.26
N LYS A 121 -12.50 -0.50 -5.82
CA LYS A 121 -13.51 0.41 -5.21
C LYS A 121 -12.95 1.25 -4.07
N THR A 122 -12.15 0.66 -3.18
CA THR A 122 -11.62 1.36 -2.00
C THR A 122 -10.62 2.46 -2.38
N GLN A 123 -9.70 2.19 -3.31
CA GLN A 123 -8.79 3.22 -3.83
C GLN A 123 -9.56 4.32 -4.55
N GLN A 124 -10.51 3.94 -5.40
CA GLN A 124 -11.33 4.90 -6.12
C GLN A 124 -12.05 5.86 -5.15
N GLN A 125 -12.70 5.32 -4.13
CA GLN A 125 -13.41 6.12 -3.12
C GLN A 125 -12.48 7.07 -2.36
N ALA A 126 -11.32 6.58 -1.93
CA ALA A 126 -10.32 7.40 -1.25
C ALA A 126 -9.84 8.56 -2.13
N MET A 127 -9.52 8.29 -3.40
CA MET A 127 -9.08 9.35 -4.33
C MET A 127 -10.20 10.34 -4.66
N GLU A 128 -11.45 9.88 -4.81
CA GLU A 128 -12.61 10.76 -4.98
C GLU A 128 -12.84 11.66 -3.76
N GLU A 129 -12.59 11.17 -2.55
CA GLU A 129 -12.66 11.97 -1.32
C GLU A 129 -11.62 13.10 -1.32
N LEU A 130 -10.37 12.80 -1.69
CA LEU A 130 -9.31 13.81 -1.83
C LEU A 130 -9.68 14.86 -2.89
N VAL A 131 -10.16 14.42 -4.07
CA VAL A 131 -10.61 15.33 -5.14
C VAL A 131 -11.76 16.23 -4.68
N LYS A 132 -12.74 15.69 -3.93
CA LYS A 132 -13.86 16.49 -3.38
C LYS A 132 -13.39 17.54 -2.38
N ALA A 133 -12.31 17.28 -1.65
CA ALA A 133 -11.67 18.25 -0.77
C ALA A 133 -10.82 19.30 -1.51
N GLY A 134 -10.77 19.26 -2.85
CA GLY A 134 -9.99 20.19 -3.66
C GLY A 134 -8.51 19.81 -3.79
N ILE A 135 -8.13 18.59 -3.40
CA ILE A 135 -6.77 18.07 -3.59
C ILE A 135 -6.66 17.54 -5.02
N PRO A 136 -5.78 18.08 -5.87
CA PRO A 136 -5.56 17.55 -7.20
C PRO A 136 -4.92 16.15 -7.11
N VAL A 137 -5.55 15.19 -7.79
CA VAL A 137 -5.05 13.82 -7.93
C VAL A 137 -4.80 13.53 -9.41
N LYS A 138 -3.67 12.91 -9.75
CA LYS A 138 -3.42 12.34 -11.07
C LYS A 138 -3.15 10.84 -10.99
N VAL A 139 -3.56 10.14 -12.03
CA VAL A 139 -3.42 8.70 -12.20
C VAL A 139 -2.51 8.44 -13.39
N ASN A 140 -1.61 7.46 -13.30
CA ASN A 140 -0.73 7.14 -14.43
C ASN A 140 -1.52 6.59 -15.64
N ALA A 141 -1.05 6.96 -16.84
CA ALA A 141 -1.62 6.56 -18.13
C ALA A 141 -0.67 5.65 -18.93
N HIS A 142 0.62 5.56 -18.59
CA HIS A 142 1.55 4.58 -19.17
C HIS A 142 1.14 3.13 -18.88
N PRO A 143 1.57 2.15 -19.70
CA PRO A 143 1.26 0.73 -19.48
C PRO A 143 1.84 0.15 -18.18
N GLY A 144 2.95 0.67 -17.67
CA GLY A 144 3.56 0.24 -16.41
C GLY A 144 2.80 0.67 -15.15
N LEU A 145 3.30 0.31 -13.97
CA LEU A 145 2.74 0.69 -12.67
C LEU A 145 3.39 1.96 -12.11
N MET A 146 2.61 2.83 -11.47
CA MET A 146 3.16 3.87 -10.59
C MET A 146 3.43 3.24 -9.23
N ASN A 147 4.56 2.53 -9.11
CA ASN A 147 4.86 1.69 -7.95
C ASN A 147 5.69 2.41 -6.87
N LEU A 148 5.61 3.74 -6.77
CA LEU A 148 6.28 4.47 -5.70
C LEU A 148 5.50 4.39 -4.39
N ARG A 149 6.20 4.60 -3.27
CA ARG A 149 5.63 5.02 -1.99
C ARG A 149 6.53 6.12 -1.49
N MET A 150 6.15 7.35 -1.79
CA MET A 150 6.95 8.53 -1.53
C MET A 150 6.04 9.67 -1.11
N SER A 151 6.41 10.35 -0.04
CA SER A 151 5.81 11.62 0.34
C SER A 151 6.89 12.62 0.64
N ILE A 152 6.81 13.79 0.05
CA ILE A 152 7.70 14.93 0.29
C ILE A 152 6.91 15.92 1.13
N ILE A 153 7.47 16.35 2.25
CA ILE A 153 6.81 17.18 3.24
C ILE A 153 7.61 18.48 3.39
N ASP A 154 6.93 19.61 3.20
CA ASP A 154 7.44 20.98 3.37
C ASP A 154 8.74 21.30 2.59
N GLY A 155 9.10 20.47 1.61
CA GLY A 155 10.33 20.55 0.81
C GLY A 155 11.62 20.29 1.58
N ASN A 156 11.56 19.67 2.77
CA ASN A 156 12.76 19.36 3.56
C ASN A 156 12.84 17.90 4.04
N MET A 157 11.79 17.12 3.83
CA MET A 157 11.73 15.74 4.31
C MET A 157 11.04 14.83 3.31
N VAL A 158 11.59 13.63 3.13
CA VAL A 158 11.00 12.57 2.32
C VAL A 158 10.69 11.37 3.19
N ALA A 159 9.45 10.88 3.14
CA ALA A 159 9.07 9.58 3.66
C ALA A 159 8.93 8.59 2.50
N THR A 160 9.71 7.53 2.48
CA THR A 160 9.67 6.52 1.41
C THR A 160 10.01 5.12 1.90
N GLY A 161 9.84 4.09 1.08
CA GLY A 161 10.11 2.70 1.44
C GLY A 161 9.21 1.73 0.69
N SER A 162 9.01 0.55 1.27
CA SER A 162 8.13 -0.48 0.70
C SER A 162 6.65 -0.29 1.08
N TYR A 163 6.41 0.41 2.21
CA TYR A 163 5.09 0.54 2.84
C TYR A 163 4.06 1.27 1.97
N ASN A 164 3.08 0.53 1.44
CA ASN A 164 1.88 1.12 0.86
C ASN A 164 0.97 1.73 1.94
N TYR A 165 0.23 2.77 1.58
CA TYR A 165 -0.63 3.50 2.50
C TYR A 165 -1.99 2.82 2.60
N ASN A 166 -2.01 1.53 2.93
CA ASN A 166 -3.21 0.72 3.15
C ASN A 166 -3.09 -0.10 4.45
N GLN A 167 -4.21 -0.55 5.01
CA GLN A 167 -4.19 -1.29 6.29
C GLN A 167 -3.63 -2.71 6.15
N LEU A 168 -3.74 -3.32 4.97
CA LEU A 168 -3.37 -4.72 4.77
C LEU A 168 -1.85 -4.90 4.81
N THR A 169 -1.10 -3.99 4.20
CA THR A 169 0.37 -4.01 4.24
C THR A 169 0.90 -3.85 5.65
N GLY A 170 0.33 -2.96 6.45
CA GLY A 170 0.77 -2.75 7.84
C GLY A 170 0.51 -3.92 8.80
N LYS A 171 -0.49 -4.76 8.51
CA LYS A 171 -0.86 -5.90 9.37
C LYS A 171 -0.22 -7.21 8.92
N ASN A 172 -0.12 -7.42 7.61
CA ASN A 172 0.17 -8.75 7.06
C ASN A 172 1.60 -8.87 6.53
N ASN A 173 2.21 -7.79 6.06
CA ASN A 173 3.53 -7.83 5.43
C ASN A 173 4.61 -7.31 6.36
N ASP A 174 5.86 -7.72 6.14
CA ASP A 174 7.03 -7.02 6.66
C ASP A 174 7.37 -5.88 5.72
N GLU A 175 7.17 -4.65 6.18
CA GLU A 175 7.35 -3.43 5.39
C GLU A 175 8.19 -2.42 6.17
N MET A 176 8.78 -1.50 5.43
CA MET A 176 9.52 -0.39 6.01
C MET A 176 9.12 0.96 5.40
N LEU A 177 9.24 1.98 6.23
CA LEU A 177 9.23 3.39 5.87
C LEU A 177 10.52 4.01 6.42
N VAL A 178 11.17 4.86 5.64
CA VAL A 178 12.32 5.65 6.05
C VAL A 178 11.96 7.12 5.90
N THR A 179 12.15 7.89 6.96
CA THR A 179 12.09 9.35 6.89
C THR A 179 13.48 9.91 6.70
N ILE A 180 13.68 10.71 5.68
CA ILE A 180 14.96 11.26 5.23
C ILE A 180 14.85 12.78 5.27
N ASN A 181 15.68 13.43 6.07
CA ASN A 181 15.78 14.89 6.21
C ASN A 181 17.11 15.37 5.61
N ASP A 182 17.33 15.07 4.34
CA ASP A 182 18.51 15.47 3.58
C ASP A 182 18.10 16.41 2.44
N ALA A 183 18.77 17.56 2.33
CA ALA A 183 18.38 18.60 1.37
C ALA A 183 18.58 18.16 -0.08
N ASP A 184 19.69 17.49 -0.38
CA ASP A 184 20.02 17.07 -1.75
C ASP A 184 19.10 15.92 -2.21
N PHE A 185 18.86 14.96 -1.33
CA PHE A 185 17.90 13.88 -1.58
C PHE A 185 16.48 14.42 -1.78
N THR A 186 16.05 15.35 -0.92
CA THR A 186 14.73 15.96 -1.03
C THR A 186 14.57 16.72 -2.34
N ALA A 187 15.55 17.53 -2.73
CA ALA A 187 15.54 18.25 -4.00
C ALA A 187 15.51 17.30 -5.22
N ALA A 188 16.22 16.17 -5.16
CA ALA A 188 16.18 15.16 -6.21
C ALA A 188 14.79 14.50 -6.33
N CYS A 189 14.16 14.16 -5.21
CA CYS A 189 12.80 13.63 -5.17
C CYS A 189 11.75 14.64 -5.66
N GLU A 190 11.86 15.91 -5.25
CA GLU A 190 10.98 16.98 -5.71
C GLU A 190 11.09 17.19 -7.22
N LYS A 191 12.32 17.15 -7.75
CA LYS A 191 12.55 17.26 -9.20
C LYS A 191 11.82 16.15 -9.95
N GLU A 192 11.97 14.90 -9.52
CA GLU A 192 11.30 13.75 -10.17
C GLU A 192 9.78 13.85 -10.04
N PHE A 193 9.27 14.16 -8.84
CA PHE A 193 7.83 14.35 -8.62
C PHE A 193 7.27 15.44 -9.54
N ASN A 194 7.96 16.57 -9.67
CA ASN A 194 7.54 17.67 -10.54
C ASN A 194 7.55 17.28 -12.02
N GLN A 195 8.51 16.47 -12.47
CA GLN A 195 8.53 15.94 -13.84
C GLN A 195 7.33 15.03 -14.10
N MET A 196 7.07 14.07 -13.20
CA MET A 196 5.89 13.20 -13.29
C MET A 196 4.60 14.02 -13.27
N TRP A 197 4.50 14.99 -12.35
CA TRP A 197 3.35 15.87 -12.22
C TRP A 197 3.11 16.72 -13.48
N GLY A 198 4.16 17.24 -14.10
CA GLY A 198 4.08 18.03 -15.33
C GLY A 198 3.78 17.20 -16.58
N ASN A 199 4.05 15.90 -16.55
CA ASN A 199 3.87 15.00 -17.70
C ASN A 199 2.41 14.57 -17.87
N THR A 200 1.62 15.41 -18.55
CA THR A 200 0.19 15.16 -18.80
C THR A 200 -0.09 14.03 -19.79
N ARG A 201 0.92 13.54 -20.52
CA ARG A 201 0.78 12.35 -21.37
C ARG A 201 0.77 11.08 -20.53
N GLU A 202 1.62 11.05 -19.51
CA GLU A 202 1.81 9.87 -18.65
C GLU A 202 0.99 9.93 -17.37
N PHE A 203 0.43 11.09 -17.00
CA PHE A 203 -0.40 11.27 -15.80
C PHE A 203 -1.64 12.12 -16.10
N SER A 204 -2.81 11.51 -15.96
CA SER A 204 -4.11 12.14 -16.19
C SER A 204 -4.78 12.55 -14.89
N SER A 205 -5.31 13.78 -14.83
CA SER A 205 -6.05 14.24 -13.66
C SER A 205 -7.30 13.40 -13.43
N LEU A 206 -7.48 12.93 -12.20
CA LEU A 206 -8.71 12.32 -11.75
C LEU A 206 -9.76 13.43 -11.61
N LYS A 207 -10.78 13.40 -12.46
CA LYS A 207 -11.89 14.36 -12.39
C LYS A 207 -12.90 13.87 -11.36
N ASN A 208 -13.56 14.82 -10.69
CA ASN A 208 -14.69 14.50 -9.83
C ASN A 208 -15.81 13.97 -10.74
N ASN A 209 -15.90 12.65 -10.87
CA ASN A 209 -17.02 12.05 -11.55
C ASN A 209 -18.21 12.16 -10.59
N SER A 210 -19.09 13.13 -10.80
CA SER A 210 -20.52 12.84 -10.66
C SER A 210 -20.76 11.63 -11.57
N ARG A 211 -20.78 10.43 -10.96
CA ARG A 211 -20.94 9.08 -11.56
C ARG A 211 -21.14 9.09 -13.09
N PRO A 212 -20.27 8.45 -13.90
CA PRO A 212 -20.57 8.28 -15.32
C PRO A 212 -21.94 7.62 -15.46
N ALA A 213 -22.84 8.24 -16.22
CA ALA A 213 -24.13 7.63 -16.54
C ALA A 213 -23.87 6.21 -17.08
N PRO A 214 -24.68 5.20 -16.69
CA PRO A 214 -24.52 3.86 -17.22
C PRO A 214 -24.59 3.93 -18.75
N VAL A 215 -23.56 3.44 -19.41
CA VAL A 215 -23.57 3.27 -20.86
C VAL A 215 -24.78 2.39 -21.17
N LYS A 216 -25.76 2.93 -21.90
CA LYS A 216 -26.88 2.14 -22.41
C LYS A 216 -26.27 1.06 -23.30
N SER A 217 -26.40 -0.20 -22.90
CA SER A 217 -26.13 -1.34 -23.77
C SER A 217 -27.04 -1.20 -24.99
N ALA A 218 -26.44 -0.97 -26.15
CA ALA A 218 -27.16 -1.07 -27.41
C ALA A 218 -27.66 -2.52 -27.52
N LYS A 219 -29.00 -2.67 -27.53
CA LYS A 219 -29.65 -3.92 -27.92
C LYS A 219 -29.12 -4.28 -29.30
N ALA A 220 -28.55 -5.48 -29.43
CA ALA A 220 -28.26 -6.07 -30.73
C ALA A 220 -29.58 -6.15 -31.52
N GLY A 221 -29.71 -5.27 -32.51
CA GLY A 221 -30.77 -5.36 -33.50
C GLY A 221 -30.43 -6.52 -34.44
N THR A 222 -31.25 -7.56 -34.39
CA THR A 222 -31.24 -8.64 -35.37
C THR A 222 -31.67 -8.07 -36.72
N THR A 223 -30.75 -7.98 -37.68
CA THR A 223 -31.12 -7.88 -39.10
C THR A 223 -30.59 -9.12 -39.81
N HIS A 224 -31.54 -9.97 -40.18
CA HIS A 224 -31.38 -10.98 -41.21
C HIS A 224 -31.06 -10.28 -42.53
N GLU A 225 -29.94 -10.62 -43.16
CA GLU A 225 -29.84 -10.56 -44.61
C GLU A 225 -28.93 -11.66 -45.14
N THR A 226 -29.36 -12.20 -46.27
CA THR A 226 -29.04 -13.50 -46.85
C THR A 226 -27.78 -13.50 -47.71
N GLY A 227 -26.94 -14.52 -47.51
CA GLY A 227 -26.27 -15.28 -48.57
C GLY A 227 -25.34 -14.57 -49.55
N LYS A 228 -24.04 -14.87 -49.45
CA LYS A 228 -23.28 -15.47 -50.57
C LYS A 228 -21.95 -16.05 -50.09
N THR A 229 -21.70 -17.25 -50.57
CA THR A 229 -20.57 -18.15 -50.32
C THR A 229 -19.31 -17.69 -51.06
N HIS A 230 -18.13 -17.77 -50.43
CA HIS A 230 -16.85 -18.05 -51.11
C HIS A 230 -15.81 -18.66 -50.14
N ALA A 231 -15.04 -19.60 -50.68
CA ALA A 231 -14.18 -20.59 -50.03
C ALA A 231 -12.87 -20.02 -49.41
N PRO A 232 -12.18 -20.78 -48.53
CA PRO A 232 -10.96 -20.31 -47.87
C PRO A 232 -9.71 -20.53 -48.76
N ALA A 233 -8.88 -19.49 -48.88
CA ALA A 233 -7.56 -19.59 -49.47
C ALA A 233 -6.48 -19.76 -48.38
N THR A 234 -5.54 -20.65 -48.69
CA THR A 234 -4.47 -21.21 -47.88
C THR A 234 -3.24 -20.30 -47.72
N HIS A 235 -2.42 -20.64 -46.71
CA HIS A 235 -1.12 -20.11 -46.30
C HIS A 235 -0.16 -19.56 -47.38
N SER A 236 0.60 -18.53 -47.00
CA SER A 236 2.06 -18.55 -47.18
C SER A 236 2.76 -17.84 -46.01
N GLN A 237 3.66 -18.58 -45.34
CA GLN A 237 4.68 -18.03 -44.47
C GLN A 237 5.91 -17.71 -45.32
N SER A 238 6.50 -16.53 -45.12
CA SER A 238 7.80 -16.16 -45.67
C SER A 238 8.47 -15.17 -44.72
N SER A 239 9.39 -15.66 -43.90
CA SER A 239 10.46 -14.83 -43.33
C SER A 239 11.73 -15.66 -43.29
N GLY A 240 12.73 -15.14 -43.98
CA GLY A 240 13.98 -15.80 -44.32
C GLY A 240 15.00 -15.90 -43.18
N GLN A 241 16.08 -16.55 -43.56
CA GLN A 241 17.22 -17.03 -42.78
C GLN A 241 17.97 -15.91 -42.03
N HIS A 242 18.33 -16.21 -40.77
CA HIS A 242 19.43 -15.56 -40.06
C HIS A 242 20.68 -16.47 -40.13
N ALA A 243 21.77 -15.94 -40.67
CA ALA A 243 23.11 -16.53 -40.56
C ALA A 243 23.82 -16.02 -39.28
N PRO A 244 24.74 -16.81 -38.67
CA PRO A 244 25.36 -16.48 -37.39
C PRO A 244 26.54 -15.52 -37.52
N VAL A 245 26.68 -14.65 -36.52
CA VAL A 245 27.83 -13.76 -36.30
C VAL A 245 28.94 -14.54 -35.58
N THR A 246 30.14 -14.58 -36.16
CA THR A 246 31.36 -15.07 -35.49
C THR A 246 32.12 -13.90 -34.87
N HIS A 247 32.48 -14.05 -33.60
CA HIS A 247 33.41 -13.17 -32.90
C HIS A 247 34.85 -13.39 -33.36
N ASN A 248 35.59 -12.30 -33.52
CA ASN A 248 37.04 -12.24 -33.38
C ASN A 248 37.40 -10.88 -32.77
#